data_AF-A0A949HSP6-F1
#
_entry.id   AF-A0A949HSP6-F1
#
_cell.length_a   1.000
_cell.length_b   1.000
_cell.length_c   1.000
_cell.angle_alpha   90.00
_cell.angle_beta   90.00
_cell.angle_gamma   90.00
#
_symmetry.space_group_name_H-M   'P 1'
#
loop_
_entity.id
_entity.type
_entity.pdbx_description
1 polymer ?
#
loop_
_entity_poly.entity_id
_entity_poly.type
_entity_poly.pdbx_seq_one_letter_code
_entity_poly.pdbx_strand_id
1 'polypeptide(L)'
;RLITPTDDTELNGDRLCSSQLAHDYLVPSLRDWLTQKQRETKRGRAELKLAERAVTWNLNQENKQLPTILEWVQIRRWTEKHRWTSSEQSLMKTAGRVHLRNASMFVIATILITGLVGFMFQQQSLRSQREKINVALDSLQRTSGPAVSVTIEKLQEMKQPVLVLKDLKSRYAEASGTLEKLSLAVALAHFGWLDADYLVSQIDLIEDRDLGNLVSALSKDPIKGLDALRSAADDCKTPDLQHRKARLALAALGIGDTTLPIDAVEFEGETDHGVRSWFIDEFPRWEIYIGGLIKTVYDTQSPALRSAVCLGLGRMPLTRVSTEDRNRVAEFLPRWYLLPDSSTHSAVAWLQRQWEIPADSLLNTAQQTKDRDWYVNSQGVTFVNIKPRDDTDISPALMPFWLANREVTRGEFEAFINDLDYSGQKPSEPLESSRAEFVSPTLGHPAVNVSWYHALMYCNWLSVQEGRKPFYRILGKEKNADDEPPEDQVDTWEIDSTSNGYRLPSEAEWKYACSAGTLTDWSHGSDESLLGAYCQMYPSKAPSVCGNKLPNAWGLHDMHGNVLEWCWDIYGQKSQRRVYKGGSWALKAQACRAEHPDGANASNRTSSQGLRLALNSPSDPQSPKSVE
;
A
#
# COMPACT_ATOMS: atom_id res chain seq x y z
N ARG A 1 122.98 -2.90 19.41
CA ARG A 1 124.32 -2.26 19.47
C ARG A 1 124.09 -0.78 19.79
N LEU A 2 124.00 -0.44 21.07
CA LEU A 2 123.74 0.89 21.60
C LEU A 2 124.45 0.98 22.96
N ILE A 3 125.77 1.08 22.95
CA ILE A 3 126.56 1.44 24.14
C ILE A 3 127.70 2.34 23.64
N THR A 4 127.72 3.58 24.13
CA THR A 4 128.82 4.53 23.97
C THR A 4 129.26 4.91 25.39
N PRO A 5 130.52 4.70 25.80
CA PRO A 5 130.98 5.06 27.13
C PRO A 5 131.26 6.56 27.23
N THR A 6 130.93 7.18 28.38
CA THR A 6 131.31 8.55 28.74
C THR A 6 132.45 8.51 29.76
N ASP A 7 133.39 9.45 29.64
CA ASP A 7 134.61 9.54 30.43
C ASP A 7 134.33 9.70 31.93
N ASP A 8 134.97 8.86 32.74
CA ASP A 8 135.08 9.04 34.19
C ASP A 8 136.46 9.58 34.53
N THR A 9 136.45 10.81 35.05
CA THR A 9 137.53 11.53 35.73
C THR A 9 138.24 10.67 36.78
N GLU A 10 139.58 10.67 36.73
CA GLU A 10 140.47 9.97 37.66
C GLU A 10 140.42 10.56 39.08
N LEU A 11 140.35 9.68 40.08
CA LEU A 11 141.08 9.80 41.36
C LEU A 11 140.97 8.48 42.15
N ASN A 12 142.10 7.78 42.25
CA ASN A 12 142.41 6.73 43.23
C ASN A 12 141.39 5.59 43.42
N GLY A 13 141.40 4.64 42.49
CA GLY A 13 141.36 3.21 42.85
C GLY A 13 140.00 2.49 42.94
N ASP A 14 138.94 3.00 42.32
CA ASP A 14 137.60 2.37 42.22
C ASP A 14 137.09 2.31 40.77
N ARG A 15 136.30 1.27 40.39
CA ARG A 15 135.27 1.37 39.33
C ARG A 15 134.10 0.39 39.55
N LEU A 16 133.02 0.87 40.16
CA LEU A 16 131.66 0.36 40.00
C LEU A 16 131.03 1.04 38.77
N CYS A 17 130.69 0.24 37.75
CA CYS A 17 130.08 0.74 36.52
C CYS A 17 128.55 0.64 36.63
N SER A 18 127.85 1.78 36.66
CA SER A 18 126.38 1.85 36.58
C SER A 18 125.94 2.41 35.22
N SER A 19 125.03 1.71 34.52
CA SER A 19 124.49 2.11 33.21
C SER A 19 123.07 2.70 33.31
N GLN A 20 122.75 3.70 32.48
CA GLN A 20 121.43 4.35 32.39
C GLN A 20 120.89 4.27 30.94
N LEU A 21 119.65 3.82 30.76
CA LEU A 21 118.98 3.66 29.45
C LEU A 21 118.28 4.95 29.00
N ALA A 22 118.51 5.37 27.75
CA ALA A 22 117.92 6.57 27.15
C ALA A 22 116.43 6.35 26.77
N HIS A 23 115.57 7.21 27.28
CA HIS A 23 114.11 7.12 27.25
C HIS A 23 113.47 7.47 25.87
N ASP A 24 114.23 8.08 24.96
CA ASP A 24 113.66 8.83 23.82
C ASP A 24 113.39 8.03 22.53
N TYR A 25 113.96 6.83 22.36
CA TYR A 25 113.81 6.05 21.11
C TYR A 25 112.66 5.02 21.13
N LEU A 26 112.11 4.68 22.30
CA LEU A 26 111.02 3.71 22.43
C LEU A 26 109.63 4.34 22.20
N VAL A 27 109.50 5.65 22.42
CA VAL A 27 108.20 6.33 22.49
C VAL A 27 107.41 6.32 21.16
N PRO A 28 108.01 6.58 19.98
CA PRO A 28 107.26 6.58 18.71
C PRO A 28 106.79 5.17 18.32
N SER A 29 107.68 4.17 18.40
CA SER A 29 107.36 2.78 18.05
C SER A 29 106.32 2.16 19.00
N LEU A 30 106.35 2.52 20.29
CA LEU A 30 105.29 2.13 21.24
C LEU A 30 103.96 2.81 20.91
N ARG A 31 103.95 4.09 20.53
CA ARG A 31 102.71 4.78 20.12
C ARG A 31 102.09 4.16 18.87
N ASP A 32 102.90 3.81 17.88
CA ASP A 32 102.41 3.18 16.66
C ASP A 32 101.84 1.79 16.94
N TRP A 33 102.53 0.99 17.75
CA TRP A 33 102.05 -0.33 18.18
C TRP A 33 100.78 -0.25 19.04
N LEU A 34 100.71 0.69 19.99
CA LEU A 34 99.52 0.93 20.81
C LEU A 34 98.34 1.40 19.96
N THR A 35 98.57 2.28 18.99
CA THR A 35 97.53 2.75 18.05
C THR A 35 97.05 1.60 17.17
N GLN A 36 97.95 0.75 16.68
CA GLN A 36 97.60 -0.45 15.90
C GLN A 36 96.78 -1.45 16.73
N LYS A 37 97.19 -1.72 17.98
CA LYS A 37 96.44 -2.56 18.92
C LYS A 37 95.07 -1.97 19.27
N GLN A 38 94.98 -0.65 19.42
CA GLN A 38 93.72 0.05 19.67
C GLN A 38 92.76 -0.08 18.47
N ARG A 39 93.27 -0.07 17.22
CA ARG A 39 92.46 -0.28 16.00
C ARG A 39 91.89 -1.70 15.84
N GLU A 40 92.44 -2.72 16.50
CA GLU A 40 91.90 -4.09 16.42
C GLU A 40 90.48 -4.15 17.02
N THR A 41 90.24 -3.41 18.11
CA THR A 41 88.97 -3.41 18.83
C THR A 41 87.97 -2.40 18.25
N LYS A 42 86.66 -2.69 18.33
CA LYS A 42 85.61 -1.73 17.94
C LYS A 42 85.62 -0.47 18.81
N ARG A 43 85.96 -0.63 20.09
CA ARG A 43 86.13 0.46 21.07
C ARG A 43 87.28 1.39 20.68
N GLY A 44 88.47 0.84 20.47
CA GLY A 44 89.63 1.67 20.16
C GLY A 44 89.55 2.37 18.80
N ARG A 45 88.90 1.76 17.80
CA ARG A 45 88.53 2.46 16.55
C ARG A 45 87.60 3.65 16.78
N ALA A 46 86.62 3.51 17.68
CA ALA A 46 85.70 4.59 18.02
C ALA A 46 86.37 5.71 18.82
N GLU A 47 87.30 5.38 19.72
CA GLU A 47 88.13 6.34 20.47
C GLU A 47 89.05 7.14 19.53
N LEU A 48 89.77 6.48 18.62
CA LEU A 48 90.63 7.16 17.64
C LEU A 48 89.83 8.08 16.70
N LYS A 49 88.65 7.63 16.26
CA LYS A 49 87.75 8.41 15.40
C LYS A 49 87.14 9.62 16.12
N LEU A 50 86.84 9.49 17.41
CA LEU A 50 86.39 10.60 18.26
C LEU A 50 87.51 11.63 18.42
N ALA A 51 88.73 11.20 18.72
CA ALA A 51 89.89 12.07 18.86
C ALA A 51 90.19 12.83 17.55
N GLU A 52 90.22 12.12 16.42
CA GLU A 52 90.42 12.71 15.09
C GLU A 52 89.36 13.78 14.77
N ARG A 53 88.08 13.47 14.99
CA ARG A 53 86.99 14.42 14.76
C ARG A 53 86.98 15.59 15.75
N ALA A 54 87.42 15.38 16.99
CA ALA A 54 87.53 16.45 17.96
C ALA A 54 88.63 17.45 17.57
N VAL A 55 89.73 16.98 17.00
CA VAL A 55 90.79 17.84 16.46
C VAL A 55 90.27 18.67 15.29
N THR A 56 89.63 18.04 14.30
CA THR A 56 89.12 18.78 13.12
C THR A 56 88.01 19.77 13.49
N TRP A 57 87.11 19.41 14.42
CA TRP A 57 86.07 20.31 14.92
C TRP A 57 86.63 21.49 15.71
N ASN A 58 87.71 21.28 16.48
CA ASN A 58 88.32 22.36 17.24
C ASN A 58 89.03 23.39 16.34
N LEU A 59 89.50 22.95 15.17
CA LEU A 59 90.05 23.83 14.13
C LEU A 59 88.95 24.59 13.37
N ASN A 60 87.81 23.96 13.09
CA ASN A 60 86.67 24.59 12.43
C ASN A 60 85.32 24.07 12.96
N GLN A 61 84.59 24.91 13.70
CA GLN A 61 83.33 24.58 14.37
C GLN A 61 82.10 24.65 13.44
N GLU A 62 82.22 24.10 12.23
CA GLU A 62 81.12 24.00 11.27
C GLU A 62 80.38 22.68 11.40
N ASN A 63 79.04 22.69 11.33
CA ASN A 63 78.19 21.49 11.43
C ASN A 63 78.59 20.32 10.50
N LYS A 64 79.27 20.60 9.38
CA LYS A 64 79.80 19.59 8.44
C LYS A 64 80.89 18.70 9.05
N GLN A 65 81.62 19.20 10.05
CA GLN A 65 82.70 18.48 10.72
C GLN A 65 82.20 17.55 11.84
N LEU A 66 80.92 17.67 12.24
CA LEU A 66 80.30 16.77 13.22
C LEU A 66 80.28 15.31 12.70
N PRO A 67 80.35 14.32 13.61
CA PRO A 67 80.11 12.93 13.23
C PRO A 67 78.72 12.76 12.62
N THR A 68 78.61 11.93 11.59
CA THR A 68 77.30 11.50 11.05
C THR A 68 76.48 10.79 12.12
N ILE A 69 75.16 10.65 11.94
CA ILE A 69 74.30 10.05 12.99
C ILE A 69 74.75 8.62 13.36
N LEU A 70 75.16 7.82 12.38
CA LEU A 70 75.68 6.46 12.60
C LEU A 70 77.01 6.49 13.34
N GLU A 71 77.93 7.38 12.97
CA GLU A 71 79.20 7.56 13.66
C GLU A 71 79.01 8.06 15.08
N TRP A 72 78.10 9.00 15.32
CA TRP A 72 77.76 9.52 16.64
C TRP A 72 77.18 8.43 17.55
N VAL A 73 76.26 7.59 17.04
CA VAL A 73 75.72 6.44 17.78
C VAL A 73 76.82 5.40 18.06
N GLN A 74 77.68 5.11 17.09
CA GLN A 74 78.80 4.17 17.27
C GLN A 74 79.79 4.69 18.32
N ILE A 75 80.23 5.94 18.21
CA ILE A 75 81.15 6.55 19.20
C ILE A 75 80.52 6.52 20.59
N ARG A 76 79.25 6.92 20.71
CA ARG A 76 78.54 6.92 21.99
C ARG A 76 78.35 5.52 22.57
N ARG A 77 78.16 4.50 21.74
CA ARG A 77 77.94 3.10 22.15
C ARG A 77 79.23 2.41 22.58
N TRP A 78 80.35 2.72 21.94
CA TRP A 78 81.61 1.99 22.10
C TRP A 78 82.66 2.74 22.92
N THR A 79 82.43 4.00 23.31
CA THR A 79 83.36 4.79 24.16
C THR A 79 82.73 5.16 25.50
N GLU A 80 83.55 5.39 26.52
CA GLU A 80 83.10 5.72 27.88
C GLU A 80 83.18 7.23 28.13
N LYS A 81 82.04 7.87 28.43
CA LYS A 81 81.91 9.33 28.58
C LYS A 81 82.86 9.94 29.62
N HIS A 82 83.22 9.21 30.67
CA HIS A 82 84.13 9.70 31.72
C HIS A 82 85.59 9.81 31.24
N ARG A 83 85.95 9.20 30.10
CA ARG A 83 87.30 9.26 29.52
C ARG A 83 87.46 10.33 28.45
N TRP A 84 86.39 11.05 28.11
CA TRP A 84 86.42 12.07 27.06
C TRP A 84 87.08 13.35 27.56
N THR A 85 87.94 13.92 26.73
CA THR A 85 88.52 15.26 26.91
C THR A 85 87.45 16.35 26.78
N SER A 86 87.74 17.56 27.24
CA SER A 86 86.81 18.69 27.17
C SER A 86 86.37 19.03 25.74
N SER A 87 87.27 18.91 24.76
CA SER A 87 86.98 19.13 23.33
C SER A 87 86.07 18.03 22.77
N GLU A 88 86.34 16.76 23.08
CA GLU A 88 85.50 15.61 22.68
C GLU A 88 84.10 15.67 23.31
N GLN A 89 84.00 16.05 24.58
CA GLN A 89 82.72 16.27 25.26
C GLN A 89 81.92 17.39 24.58
N SER A 90 82.57 18.50 24.22
CA SER A 90 81.94 19.62 23.52
C SER A 90 81.44 19.22 22.12
N LEU A 91 82.25 18.48 21.35
CA LEU A 91 81.89 17.91 20.06
C LEU A 91 80.64 17.01 20.19
N MET A 92 80.69 16.03 21.09
CA MET A 92 79.63 15.03 21.24
C MET A 92 78.32 15.62 21.77
N LYS A 93 78.38 16.65 22.63
CA LYS A 93 77.20 17.39 23.12
C LYS A 93 76.58 18.26 22.02
N THR A 94 77.39 18.85 21.16
CA THR A 94 76.91 19.66 20.03
C THR A 94 76.33 18.79 18.92
N ALA A 95 77.01 17.69 18.56
CA ALA A 95 76.49 16.65 17.67
C ALA A 95 75.15 16.10 18.17
N GLY A 96 75.03 15.79 19.48
CA GLY A 96 73.79 15.32 20.08
C GLY A 96 72.65 16.32 19.98
N ARG A 97 72.90 17.62 20.19
CA ARG A 97 71.90 18.68 20.03
C ARG A 97 71.43 18.83 18.59
N VAL A 98 72.36 18.81 17.62
CA VAL A 98 72.03 18.92 16.19
C VAL A 98 71.25 17.72 15.70
N HIS A 99 71.67 16.50 16.03
CA HIS A 99 70.96 15.27 15.65
C HIS A 99 69.58 15.16 16.29
N LEU A 100 69.45 15.54 17.57
CA LEU A 100 68.15 15.55 18.26
C LEU A 100 67.20 16.58 17.64
N ARG A 101 67.68 17.80 17.35
CA ARG A 101 66.90 18.85 16.68
C ARG A 101 66.47 18.43 15.28
N ASN A 102 67.37 17.84 14.50
CA ASN A 102 67.06 17.41 13.14
C ASN A 102 66.10 16.22 13.14
N ALA A 103 66.25 15.28 14.07
CA ALA A 103 65.31 14.18 14.26
C ALA A 103 63.93 14.69 14.71
N SER A 104 63.87 15.64 15.65
CA SER A 104 62.59 16.24 16.07
C SER A 104 61.91 17.01 14.94
N MET A 105 62.68 17.78 14.15
CA MET A 105 62.15 18.49 12.98
C MET A 105 61.65 17.51 11.91
N PHE A 106 62.36 16.40 11.69
CA PHE A 106 61.92 15.36 10.76
C PHE A 106 60.63 14.70 11.23
N VAL A 107 60.53 14.31 12.50
CA VAL A 107 59.30 13.72 13.07
C VAL A 107 58.12 14.70 12.97
N ILE A 108 58.32 15.97 13.33
CA ILE A 108 57.27 17.01 13.22
C ILE A 108 56.84 17.18 11.76
N ALA A 109 57.80 17.29 10.83
CA ALA A 109 57.50 17.41 9.41
C ALA A 109 56.73 16.18 8.88
N THR A 110 57.12 14.96 9.29
CA THR A 110 56.40 13.74 8.91
C THR A 110 54.97 13.76 9.44
N ILE A 111 54.75 14.12 10.72
CA ILE A 111 53.39 14.21 11.31
C ILE A 111 52.54 15.27 10.59
N LEU A 112 53.12 16.43 10.26
CA LEU A 112 52.41 17.47 9.53
C LEU A 112 52.05 17.04 8.11
N ILE A 113 52.97 16.37 7.40
CA ILE A 113 52.73 15.87 6.04
C ILE A 113 51.67 14.76 6.06
N THR A 114 51.77 13.78 6.98
CA THR A 114 50.77 12.71 7.07
C THR A 114 49.40 13.24 7.49
N GLY A 115 49.35 14.21 8.42
CA GLY A 115 48.14 14.91 8.80
C GLY A 115 47.51 15.69 7.65
N LEU A 116 48.32 16.41 6.85
CA LEU A 116 47.85 17.14 5.68
C LEU A 116 47.32 16.20 4.59
N VAL A 117 48.05 15.12 4.28
CA VAL A 117 47.62 14.10 3.32
C VAL A 117 46.32 13.43 3.79
N GLY A 118 46.23 13.06 5.07
CA GLY A 118 45.01 12.52 5.68
C GLY A 118 43.83 13.49 5.57
N PHE A 119 44.04 14.78 5.87
CA PHE A 119 43.03 15.83 5.72
C PHE A 119 42.59 15.98 4.25
N MET A 120 43.53 15.97 3.30
CA MET A 120 43.22 16.03 1.87
C MET A 120 42.40 14.83 1.40
N PHE A 121 42.77 13.60 1.81
CA PHE A 121 41.99 12.41 1.51
C PHE A 121 40.59 12.46 2.11
N GLN A 122 40.46 12.94 3.35
CA GLN A 122 39.16 13.13 3.99
C GLN A 122 38.31 14.17 3.25
N GLN A 123 38.90 15.30 2.85
CA GLN A 123 38.22 16.33 2.05
C GLN A 123 37.79 15.81 0.69
N GLN A 124 38.65 15.06 -0.01
CA GLN A 124 38.31 14.46 -1.30
C GLN A 124 37.21 13.40 -1.17
N SER A 125 37.25 12.58 -0.12
CA SER A 125 36.20 11.61 0.19
C SER A 125 34.86 12.30 0.45
N LEU A 126 34.83 13.36 1.26
CA LEU A 126 33.63 14.16 1.52
C LEU A 126 33.07 14.80 0.24
N ARG A 127 33.94 15.35 -0.62
CA ARG A 127 33.53 15.91 -1.92
C ARG A 127 32.89 14.86 -2.81
N SER A 128 33.53 13.69 -2.94
CA SER A 128 33.00 12.59 -3.75
C SER A 128 31.66 12.07 -3.21
N GLN A 129 31.51 11.96 -1.90
CA GLN A 129 30.23 11.59 -1.28
C GLN A 129 29.15 12.63 -1.56
N ARG A 130 29.47 13.93 -1.43
CA ARG A 130 28.51 15.01 -1.70
C ARG A 130 28.08 15.05 -3.16
N GLU A 131 29.00 14.79 -4.09
CA GLU A 131 28.69 14.68 -5.50
C GLU A 131 27.72 13.52 -5.79
N LYS A 132 27.96 12.34 -5.20
CA LYS A 132 27.04 11.19 -5.31
C LYS A 132 25.65 11.50 -4.74
N ILE A 133 25.59 12.16 -3.58
CA ILE A 133 24.33 12.61 -2.97
C ILE A 133 23.62 13.59 -3.90
N ASN A 134 24.33 14.59 -4.43
CA ASN A 134 23.74 15.56 -5.35
C ASN A 134 23.17 14.91 -6.61
N VAL A 135 23.90 13.96 -7.22
CA VAL A 135 23.41 13.23 -8.40
C VAL A 135 22.15 12.42 -8.06
N ALA A 136 22.12 11.76 -6.90
CA ALA A 136 20.95 11.00 -6.45
C ALA A 136 19.75 11.92 -6.16
N LEU A 137 19.97 13.10 -5.56
CA LEU A 137 18.93 14.10 -5.31
C LEU A 137 18.41 14.73 -6.61
N ASP A 138 19.29 15.05 -7.54
CA ASP A 138 18.93 15.54 -8.88
C ASP A 138 18.10 14.49 -9.65
N SER A 139 18.41 13.21 -9.46
CA SER A 139 17.61 12.11 -10.01
C SER A 139 16.25 12.04 -9.34
N LEU A 140 16.19 12.08 -8.00
CA LEU A 140 14.96 12.01 -7.21
C LEU A 140 13.95 13.09 -7.63
N GLN A 141 14.42 14.33 -7.82
CA GLN A 141 13.58 15.47 -8.22
C GLN A 141 12.91 15.29 -9.60
N ARG A 142 13.44 14.39 -10.43
CA ARG A 142 12.93 14.09 -11.78
C ARG A 142 12.24 12.74 -11.87
N THR A 143 12.16 12.01 -10.76
CA THR A 143 11.63 10.64 -10.69
C THR A 143 10.23 10.65 -10.11
N SER A 144 9.34 9.83 -10.66
CA SER A 144 8.00 9.56 -10.16
C SER A 144 7.75 8.06 -10.05
N GLY A 145 6.70 7.70 -9.34
CA GLY A 145 6.25 6.33 -9.17
C GLY A 145 7.19 5.45 -8.34
N PRO A 146 7.19 4.12 -8.57
CA PRO A 146 7.96 3.17 -7.77
C PRO A 146 9.47 3.45 -7.71
N ALA A 147 10.03 4.12 -8.72
CA ALA A 147 11.46 4.47 -8.77
C ALA A 147 11.89 5.50 -7.70
N VAL A 148 10.94 6.26 -7.12
CA VAL A 148 11.20 7.15 -5.98
C VAL A 148 11.70 6.34 -4.78
N SER A 149 11.00 5.26 -4.43
CA SER A 149 11.36 4.39 -3.31
C SER A 149 12.77 3.80 -3.46
N VAL A 150 13.12 3.34 -4.66
CA VAL A 150 14.45 2.80 -5.00
C VAL A 150 15.54 3.87 -4.86
N THR A 151 15.24 5.11 -5.24
CA THR A 151 16.20 6.21 -5.12
C THR A 151 16.42 6.60 -3.66
N ILE A 152 15.36 6.56 -2.84
CA ILE A 152 15.44 6.79 -1.40
C ILE A 152 16.27 5.70 -0.72
N GLU A 153 16.08 4.44 -1.08
CA GLU A 153 16.87 3.31 -0.55
C GLU A 153 18.37 3.51 -0.82
N LYS A 154 18.73 3.88 -2.06
CA LYS A 154 20.11 4.22 -2.42
C LYS A 154 20.68 5.36 -1.57
N LEU A 155 19.88 6.38 -1.26
CA LEU A 155 20.30 7.50 -0.39
C LEU A 155 20.53 7.02 1.05
N GLN A 156 19.70 6.12 1.57
CA GLN A 156 19.85 5.53 2.91
C GLN A 156 21.13 4.68 3.01
N GLU A 157 21.52 3.98 1.95
CA GLU A 157 22.75 3.17 1.89
C GLU A 157 24.04 4.00 1.94
N MET A 158 24.02 5.30 1.62
CA MET A 158 25.23 6.14 1.53
C MET A 158 25.90 6.44 2.89
N LYS A 159 25.34 5.98 4.02
CA LYS A 159 25.87 6.13 5.39
C LYS A 159 26.19 7.58 5.80
N GLN A 160 25.48 8.57 5.23
CA GLN A 160 25.65 10.00 5.53
C GLN A 160 24.30 10.70 5.78
N PRO A 161 23.48 10.23 6.75
CA PRO A 161 22.09 10.68 6.92
C PRO A 161 21.98 12.18 7.24
N VAL A 162 22.92 12.74 8.00
CA VAL A 162 22.91 14.17 8.37
C VAL A 162 23.13 15.08 7.16
N LEU A 163 24.05 14.71 6.27
CA LEU A 163 24.35 15.48 5.07
C LEU A 163 23.18 15.40 4.08
N VAL A 164 22.64 14.19 3.87
CA VAL A 164 21.49 13.96 3.00
C VAL A 164 20.27 14.75 3.50
N LEU A 165 19.96 14.68 4.80
CA LEU A 165 18.83 15.42 5.40
C LEU A 165 19.00 16.93 5.25
N LYS A 166 20.22 17.46 5.43
CA LYS A 166 20.50 18.89 5.26
C LYS A 166 20.27 19.34 3.81
N ASP A 167 20.83 18.62 2.84
CA ASP A 167 20.71 18.97 1.42
C ASP A 167 19.26 18.76 0.92
N LEU A 168 18.54 17.74 1.41
CA LEU A 168 17.11 17.54 1.16
C LEU A 168 16.26 18.73 1.64
N LYS A 169 16.48 19.21 2.88
CA LYS A 169 15.73 20.36 3.43
C LYS A 169 15.96 21.63 2.64
N SER A 170 17.21 21.87 2.20
CA SER A 170 17.54 23.04 1.36
C SER A 170 16.78 22.99 0.04
N ARG A 171 16.85 21.85 -0.66
CA ARG A 171 16.17 21.67 -1.95
C ARG A 171 14.65 21.74 -1.81
N TYR A 172 14.09 21.16 -0.75
CA TYR A 172 12.64 21.22 -0.50
C TYR A 172 12.13 22.65 -0.30
N ALA A 173 12.91 23.50 0.38
CA ALA A 173 12.57 24.91 0.57
C ALA A 173 12.67 25.73 -0.73
N GLU A 174 13.56 25.35 -1.65
CA GLU A 174 13.76 26.00 -2.95
C GLU A 174 12.86 25.45 -4.07
N ALA A 175 12.29 24.25 -3.87
CA ALA A 175 11.48 23.57 -4.87
C ALA A 175 10.19 24.33 -5.15
N SER A 176 9.94 24.54 -6.45
CA SER A 176 8.75 25.22 -6.97
C SER A 176 7.84 24.31 -7.79
N GLY A 177 8.39 23.23 -8.37
CA GLY A 177 7.61 22.24 -9.12
C GLY A 177 6.87 21.27 -8.22
N THR A 178 5.65 20.89 -8.59
CA THR A 178 4.81 19.95 -7.83
C THR A 178 5.47 18.58 -7.67
N LEU A 179 5.94 17.98 -8.77
CA LEU A 179 6.60 16.67 -8.74
C LEU A 179 7.91 16.70 -7.92
N GLU A 180 8.73 17.72 -8.16
CA GLU A 180 10.00 17.93 -7.47
C GLU A 180 9.80 18.01 -5.96
N LYS A 181 8.85 18.84 -5.53
CA LYS A 181 8.58 19.07 -4.11
C LYS A 181 7.95 17.85 -3.45
N LEU A 182 7.09 17.10 -4.16
CA LEU A 182 6.52 15.85 -3.70
C LEU A 182 7.59 14.77 -3.45
N SER A 183 8.47 14.52 -4.42
CA SER A 183 9.50 13.49 -4.26
C SER A 183 10.50 13.81 -3.14
N LEU A 184 10.82 15.11 -2.97
CA LEU A 184 11.62 15.60 -1.84
C LEU A 184 10.89 15.45 -0.50
N ALA A 185 9.59 15.75 -0.42
CA ALA A 185 8.79 15.55 0.80
C ALA A 185 8.73 14.08 1.23
N VAL A 186 8.49 13.18 0.27
CA VAL A 186 8.50 11.73 0.51
C VAL A 186 9.86 11.27 1.03
N ALA A 187 10.95 11.71 0.40
CA ALA A 187 12.30 11.39 0.86
C ALA A 187 12.58 11.93 2.26
N LEU A 188 12.22 13.18 2.55
CA LEU A 188 12.41 13.77 3.88
C LEU A 188 11.71 12.97 4.99
N ALA A 189 10.50 12.45 4.73
CA ALA A 189 9.79 11.60 5.68
C ALA A 189 10.60 10.34 6.02
N HIS A 190 11.23 9.72 5.03
CA HIS A 190 12.13 8.56 5.22
C HIS A 190 13.44 8.90 5.97
N PHE A 191 13.79 10.18 6.08
CA PHE A 191 14.90 10.68 6.90
C PHE A 191 14.43 11.33 8.23
N GLY A 192 13.19 11.06 8.65
CA GLY A 192 12.66 11.46 9.96
C GLY A 192 12.12 12.90 10.02
N TRP A 193 11.83 13.52 8.88
CA TRP A 193 11.15 14.82 8.83
C TRP A 193 9.89 14.73 7.97
N LEU A 194 8.71 14.69 8.61
CA LEU A 194 7.42 14.60 7.93
C LEU A 194 6.75 15.97 7.81
N ASP A 195 6.49 16.41 6.58
CA ASP A 195 5.58 17.52 6.26
C ASP A 195 4.20 16.96 5.88
N ALA A 196 3.43 16.60 6.91
CA ALA A 196 2.14 15.95 6.74
C ALA A 196 1.13 16.85 6.03
N ASP A 197 1.07 18.13 6.40
CA ASP A 197 0.12 19.10 5.81
C ASP A 197 0.37 19.26 4.30
N TYR A 198 1.65 19.37 3.89
CA TYR A 198 1.97 19.40 2.47
C TYR A 198 1.58 18.11 1.77
N LEU A 199 1.97 16.93 2.28
CA LEU A 199 1.64 15.65 1.65
C LEU A 199 0.13 15.44 1.51
N VAL A 200 -0.64 15.73 2.56
CA VAL A 200 -2.11 15.64 2.55
C VAL A 200 -2.72 16.65 1.59
N SER A 201 -2.14 17.85 1.44
CA SER A 201 -2.61 18.83 0.44
C SER A 201 -2.45 18.35 -1.01
N GLN A 202 -1.53 17.41 -1.27
CA GLN A 202 -1.31 16.88 -2.61
C GLN A 202 -2.28 15.75 -2.97
N ILE A 203 -3.14 15.32 -2.05
CA ILE A 203 -3.94 14.11 -2.23
C ILE A 203 -4.83 14.14 -3.47
N ASP A 204 -5.30 15.31 -3.90
CA ASP A 204 -6.14 15.44 -5.11
C ASP A 204 -5.32 15.52 -6.40
N LEU A 205 -4.10 16.05 -6.31
CA LEU A 205 -3.23 16.36 -7.45
C LEU A 205 -2.26 15.24 -7.79
N ILE A 206 -2.09 14.29 -6.88
CA ILE A 206 -1.14 13.18 -7.03
C ILE A 206 -1.61 12.20 -8.10
N GLU A 207 -0.67 11.79 -8.94
CA GLU A 207 -0.88 10.77 -9.96
C GLU A 207 -0.92 9.36 -9.33
N ASP A 208 -1.65 8.43 -9.95
CA ASP A 208 -1.87 7.07 -9.45
C ASP A 208 -0.57 6.37 -9.01
N ARG A 209 0.50 6.50 -9.81
CA ARG A 209 1.81 5.88 -9.55
C ARG A 209 2.49 6.36 -8.27
N ASP A 210 2.15 7.53 -7.76
CA ASP A 210 2.78 8.13 -6.59
C ASP A 210 1.94 7.98 -5.31
N LEU A 211 0.73 7.42 -5.40
CA LEU A 211 -0.12 7.17 -4.23
C LEU A 211 0.58 6.30 -3.18
N GLY A 212 1.27 5.24 -3.61
CA GLY A 212 2.04 4.36 -2.71
C GLY A 212 3.19 5.10 -2.01
N ASN A 213 3.86 6.03 -2.70
CA ASN A 213 4.92 6.86 -2.13
C ASN A 213 4.38 7.80 -1.04
N LEU A 214 3.22 8.41 -1.27
CA LEU A 214 2.56 9.28 -0.28
C LEU A 214 2.17 8.51 0.97
N VAL A 215 1.54 7.33 0.84
CA VAL A 215 1.20 6.47 1.97
C VAL A 215 2.45 6.01 2.72
N SER A 216 3.50 5.60 1.98
CA SER A 216 4.78 5.23 2.57
C SER A 216 5.40 6.37 3.38
N ALA A 217 5.32 7.61 2.89
CA ALA A 217 5.82 8.79 3.61
C ALA A 217 5.02 9.06 4.89
N LEU A 218 3.69 9.08 4.82
CA LEU A 218 2.82 9.28 5.98
C LEU A 218 3.01 8.19 7.04
N SER A 219 3.28 6.94 6.61
CA SER A 219 3.55 5.81 7.53
C SER A 219 4.83 5.97 8.37
N LYS A 220 5.73 6.92 8.04
CA LYS A 220 6.96 7.15 8.81
C LYS A 220 6.71 7.83 10.15
N ASP A 221 5.64 8.59 10.27
CA ASP A 221 5.12 9.11 11.53
C ASP A 221 3.59 8.99 11.50
N PRO A 222 3.05 7.80 11.84
CA PRO A 222 1.61 7.53 11.71
C PRO A 222 0.74 8.44 12.56
N ILE A 223 1.24 8.93 13.71
CA ILE A 223 0.47 9.83 14.58
C ILE A 223 0.26 11.15 13.85
N LYS A 224 1.34 11.79 13.41
CA LYS A 224 1.26 13.06 12.70
C LYS A 224 0.55 12.92 11.34
N GLY A 225 0.77 11.81 10.64
CA GLY A 225 0.11 11.50 9.38
C GLY A 225 -1.41 11.34 9.54
N LEU A 226 -1.86 10.57 10.53
CA LEU A 226 -3.29 10.37 10.80
C LEU A 226 -3.97 11.65 11.26
N ASP A 227 -3.32 12.44 12.11
CA ASP A 227 -3.88 13.71 12.58
C ASP A 227 -4.12 14.68 11.41
N ALA A 228 -3.16 14.78 10.48
CA ALA A 228 -3.32 15.60 9.28
C ALA A 228 -4.42 15.06 8.34
N LEU A 229 -4.49 13.75 8.14
CA LEU A 229 -5.54 13.12 7.32
C LEU A 229 -6.95 13.33 7.91
N ARG A 230 -7.09 13.16 9.23
CA ARG A 230 -8.36 13.38 9.93
C ARG A 230 -8.79 14.84 9.87
N SER A 231 -7.88 15.77 10.17
CA SER A 231 -8.16 17.19 10.06
C SER A 231 -8.61 17.58 8.65
N ALA A 232 -7.95 17.07 7.62
CA ALA A 232 -8.34 17.34 6.23
C ALA A 232 -9.68 16.69 5.85
N ALA A 233 -10.02 15.54 6.43
CA ALA A 233 -11.29 14.86 6.19
C ALA A 233 -12.46 15.55 6.89
N ASP A 234 -12.23 16.11 8.07
CA ASP A 234 -13.22 16.91 8.82
C ASP A 234 -13.63 18.19 8.07
N ASP A 235 -12.75 18.70 7.21
CA ASP A 235 -13.02 19.84 6.33
C ASP A 235 -13.86 19.45 5.09
N CYS A 236 -13.97 18.16 4.75
CA CYS A 236 -14.74 17.66 3.61
C CYS A 236 -16.24 17.51 3.91
N LYS A 237 -16.94 18.64 4.07
CA LYS A 237 -18.37 18.67 4.46
C LYS A 237 -19.36 18.81 3.31
N THR A 238 -18.89 19.14 2.11
CA THR A 238 -19.73 19.44 0.96
C THR A 238 -19.70 18.28 -0.06
N PRO A 239 -20.77 18.09 -0.86
CA PRO A 239 -20.82 16.99 -1.85
C PRO A 239 -19.67 16.98 -2.87
N ASP A 240 -19.14 18.15 -3.25
CA ASP A 240 -18.00 18.28 -4.17
C ASP A 240 -16.67 17.75 -3.58
N LEU A 241 -16.59 17.58 -2.25
CA LEU A 241 -15.42 17.08 -1.54
C LEU A 241 -15.49 15.57 -1.24
N GLN A 242 -16.52 14.87 -1.69
CA GLN A 242 -16.69 13.43 -1.44
C GLN A 242 -15.53 12.61 -2.01
N HIS A 243 -15.06 12.93 -3.21
CA HIS A 243 -13.91 12.27 -3.83
C HIS A 243 -12.63 12.45 -3.00
N ARG A 244 -12.39 13.67 -2.52
CA ARG A 244 -11.27 13.98 -1.64
C ARG A 244 -11.36 13.20 -0.32
N LYS A 245 -12.53 13.18 0.33
CA LYS A 245 -12.76 12.42 1.58
C LYS A 245 -12.47 10.93 1.40
N ALA A 246 -12.89 10.35 0.27
CA ALA A 246 -12.59 8.96 -0.08
C ALA A 246 -11.08 8.69 -0.24
N ARG A 247 -10.35 9.59 -0.91
CA ARG A 247 -8.89 9.47 -1.06
C ARG A 247 -8.17 9.59 0.29
N LEU A 248 -8.59 10.49 1.17
CA LEU A 248 -8.05 10.64 2.53
C LEU A 248 -8.25 9.35 3.35
N ALA A 249 -9.44 8.75 3.25
CA ALA A 249 -9.74 7.48 3.89
C ALA A 249 -8.87 6.34 3.35
N LEU A 250 -8.64 6.25 2.03
CA LEU A 250 -7.75 5.24 1.45
C LEU A 250 -6.29 5.42 1.90
N ALA A 251 -5.82 6.66 2.03
CA ALA A 251 -4.50 6.94 2.60
C ALA A 251 -4.40 6.48 4.06
N ALA A 252 -5.44 6.74 4.87
CA ALA A 252 -5.51 6.30 6.25
C ALA A 252 -5.52 4.76 6.37
N LEU A 253 -6.27 4.08 5.49
CA LEU A 253 -6.27 2.62 5.41
C LEU A 253 -4.87 2.08 5.08
N GLY A 254 -4.17 2.72 4.14
CA GLY A 254 -2.82 2.35 3.73
C GLY A 254 -1.77 2.48 4.84
N ILE A 255 -1.96 3.38 5.81
CA ILE A 255 -1.08 3.51 7.00
C ILE A 255 -1.55 2.67 8.20
N GLY A 256 -2.60 1.87 8.03
CA GLY A 256 -3.07 0.89 9.02
C GLY A 256 -4.20 1.38 9.94
N ASP A 257 -4.86 2.50 9.61
CA ASP A 257 -6.05 2.94 10.32
C ASP A 257 -7.32 2.31 9.73
N THR A 258 -8.30 2.06 10.59
CA THR A 258 -9.65 1.63 10.17
C THR A 258 -10.73 2.63 10.57
N THR A 259 -10.42 3.59 11.45
CA THR A 259 -11.41 4.53 11.98
C THR A 259 -11.91 5.51 10.93
N LEU A 260 -11.00 6.19 10.22
CA LEU A 260 -11.35 7.11 9.15
C LEU A 260 -11.95 6.39 7.93
N PRO A 261 -11.44 5.21 7.50
CA PRO A 261 -12.10 4.40 6.50
C PRO A 261 -13.53 4.01 6.85
N ILE A 262 -13.81 3.63 8.11
CA ILE A 262 -15.16 3.28 8.56
C ILE A 262 -16.08 4.50 8.45
N ASP A 263 -15.67 5.66 8.97
CA ASP A 263 -16.47 6.91 8.85
C ASP A 263 -16.76 7.29 7.39
N ALA A 264 -15.80 7.09 6.50
CA ALA A 264 -15.95 7.47 5.10
C ALA A 264 -16.88 6.56 4.30
N VAL A 265 -16.99 5.28 4.67
CA VAL A 265 -17.79 4.29 3.93
C VAL A 265 -19.09 3.92 4.62
N GLU A 266 -19.32 4.40 5.84
CA GLU A 266 -20.56 4.21 6.58
C GLU A 266 -21.75 4.71 5.76
N PHE A 267 -22.85 3.97 5.81
CA PHE A 267 -24.07 4.24 5.05
C PHE A 267 -25.31 4.19 5.94
N GLU A 268 -25.22 3.63 7.15
CA GLU A 268 -26.32 3.69 8.10
C GLU A 268 -26.53 5.13 8.59
N GLY A 269 -27.75 5.64 8.49
CA GLY A 269 -28.09 7.03 8.81
C GLY A 269 -27.75 8.07 7.72
N GLU A 270 -27.00 7.70 6.68
CA GLU A 270 -26.56 8.62 5.64
C GLU A 270 -27.58 8.76 4.50
N THR A 271 -27.72 9.98 3.96
CA THR A 271 -28.64 10.28 2.85
C THR A 271 -27.96 10.36 1.48
N ASP A 272 -26.63 10.25 1.44
CA ASP A 272 -25.83 10.22 0.21
C ASP A 272 -24.61 9.32 0.42
N HIS A 273 -24.48 8.28 -0.41
CA HIS A 273 -23.40 7.30 -0.31
C HIS A 273 -22.19 7.63 -1.20
N GLY A 274 -22.10 8.85 -1.74
CA GLY A 274 -21.05 9.23 -2.70
C GLY A 274 -19.62 9.01 -2.21
N VAL A 275 -19.32 9.24 -0.92
CA VAL A 275 -17.98 8.99 -0.35
C VAL A 275 -17.63 7.50 -0.41
N ARG A 276 -18.56 6.61 0.00
CA ARG A 276 -18.41 5.15 -0.11
C ARG A 276 -18.15 4.73 -1.55
N SER A 277 -18.91 5.28 -2.50
CA SER A 277 -18.79 4.92 -3.91
C SER A 277 -17.48 5.40 -4.53
N TRP A 278 -17.00 6.59 -4.18
CA TRP A 278 -15.67 7.06 -4.55
C TRP A 278 -14.55 6.24 -3.91
N PHE A 279 -14.72 5.82 -2.65
CA PHE A 279 -13.75 4.95 -1.99
C PHE A 279 -13.57 3.64 -2.75
N ILE A 280 -14.68 3.01 -3.16
CA ILE A 280 -14.66 1.78 -3.96
C ILE A 280 -14.06 2.02 -5.35
N ASP A 281 -14.38 3.14 -6.00
CA ASP A 281 -13.87 3.48 -7.34
C ASP A 281 -12.37 3.76 -7.37
N GLU A 282 -11.87 4.48 -6.36
CA GLU A 282 -10.47 4.85 -6.24
C GLU A 282 -9.59 3.69 -5.79
N PHE A 283 -10.13 2.76 -4.99
CA PHE A 283 -9.38 1.64 -4.39
C PHE A 283 -8.34 0.98 -5.33
N PRO A 284 -8.67 0.59 -6.58
CA PRO A 284 -7.73 -0.10 -7.46
C PRO A 284 -6.53 0.73 -7.93
N ARG A 285 -6.57 2.05 -7.73
CA ARG A 285 -5.49 2.98 -8.08
C ARG A 285 -4.42 3.05 -7.00
N TRP A 286 -4.79 2.71 -5.77
CA TRP A 286 -3.85 2.69 -4.65
C TRP A 286 -3.10 1.37 -4.68
N GLU A 287 -1.77 1.42 -4.79
CA GLU A 287 -0.88 0.24 -4.75
C GLU A 287 -0.83 -0.35 -3.32
N ILE A 288 -1.99 -0.82 -2.84
CA ILE A 288 -2.16 -1.32 -1.48
C ILE A 288 -1.52 -2.70 -1.39
N TYR A 289 -0.60 -2.86 -0.44
CA TYR A 289 -0.05 -4.17 -0.10
C TYR A 289 -1.14 -5.06 0.53
N ILE A 290 -1.66 -6.01 -0.27
CA ILE A 290 -2.82 -6.85 0.09
C ILE A 290 -2.62 -7.61 1.40
N GLY A 291 -1.41 -8.13 1.65
CA GLY A 291 -1.11 -8.82 2.92
C GLY A 291 -1.24 -7.91 4.15
N GLY A 292 -0.81 -6.64 4.02
CA GLY A 292 -0.96 -5.62 5.07
C GLY A 292 -2.41 -5.21 5.24
N LEU A 293 -3.13 -5.01 4.14
CA LEU A 293 -4.56 -4.69 4.14
C LEU A 293 -5.36 -5.75 4.88
N ILE A 294 -5.22 -7.04 4.51
CA ILE A 294 -5.94 -8.14 5.16
C ILE A 294 -5.69 -8.11 6.67
N LYS A 295 -4.43 -7.92 7.09
CA LYS A 295 -4.09 -7.80 8.52
C LYS A 295 -4.79 -6.62 9.19
N THR A 296 -4.85 -5.47 8.54
CA THR A 296 -5.50 -4.26 9.06
C THR A 296 -7.02 -4.44 9.22
N VAL A 297 -7.67 -5.07 8.24
CA VAL A 297 -9.14 -5.21 8.23
C VAL A 297 -9.65 -6.53 8.80
N TYR A 298 -8.76 -7.45 9.20
CA TYR A 298 -9.10 -8.84 9.54
C TYR A 298 -10.25 -8.96 10.55
N ASP A 299 -10.18 -8.20 11.63
CA ASP A 299 -11.14 -8.23 12.74
C ASP A 299 -12.12 -7.04 12.73
N THR A 300 -12.20 -6.29 11.63
CA THR A 300 -13.13 -5.17 11.54
C THR A 300 -14.58 -5.63 11.71
N GLN A 301 -15.32 -4.95 12.59
CA GLN A 301 -16.71 -5.24 12.86
C GLN A 301 -17.66 -4.48 11.92
N SER A 302 -17.17 -3.48 11.19
CA SER A 302 -17.98 -2.64 10.28
C SER A 302 -18.36 -3.40 8.98
N PRO A 303 -19.67 -3.67 8.74
CA PRO A 303 -20.18 -4.18 7.45
C PRO A 303 -19.80 -3.29 6.27
N ALA A 304 -19.87 -1.97 6.48
CA ALA A 304 -19.57 -0.97 5.48
C ALA A 304 -18.13 -1.07 4.99
N LEU A 305 -17.15 -1.16 5.91
CA LEU A 305 -15.75 -1.31 5.53
C LEU A 305 -15.48 -2.67 4.85
N ARG A 306 -16.03 -3.78 5.38
CA ARG A 306 -15.85 -5.10 4.76
C ARG A 306 -16.34 -5.13 3.32
N SER A 307 -17.58 -4.69 3.11
CA SER A 307 -18.18 -4.65 1.78
C SER A 307 -17.41 -3.72 0.84
N ALA A 308 -17.05 -2.51 1.28
CA ALA A 308 -16.29 -1.56 0.46
C ALA A 308 -14.91 -2.11 0.06
N VAL A 309 -14.18 -2.77 0.97
CA VAL A 309 -12.89 -3.40 0.66
C VAL A 309 -13.05 -4.55 -0.32
N CYS A 310 -14.05 -5.43 -0.13
CA CYS A 310 -14.31 -6.51 -1.08
C CYS A 310 -14.62 -6.00 -2.49
N LEU A 311 -15.48 -4.97 -2.59
CA LEU A 311 -15.82 -4.34 -3.87
C LEU A 311 -14.61 -3.64 -4.48
N GLY A 312 -13.81 -2.91 -3.69
CA GLY A 312 -12.58 -2.26 -4.16
C GLY A 312 -11.55 -3.26 -4.70
N LEU A 313 -11.32 -4.37 -3.99
CA LEU A 313 -10.46 -5.47 -4.45
C LEU A 313 -10.97 -6.08 -5.74
N GLY A 314 -12.28 -6.37 -5.85
CA GLY A 314 -12.83 -7.02 -7.04
C GLY A 314 -12.80 -6.13 -8.28
N ARG A 315 -12.64 -4.81 -8.11
CA ARG A 315 -12.39 -3.88 -9.23
C ARG A 315 -10.94 -3.85 -9.70
N MET A 316 -10.00 -4.46 -8.97
CA MET A 316 -8.62 -4.59 -9.45
C MET A 316 -8.57 -5.57 -10.61
N PRO A 317 -7.94 -5.20 -11.75
CA PRO A 317 -7.81 -6.13 -12.86
C PRO A 317 -6.90 -7.29 -12.46
N LEU A 318 -7.27 -8.51 -12.86
CA LEU A 318 -6.51 -9.73 -12.57
C LEU A 318 -5.04 -9.65 -13.00
N THR A 319 -4.71 -8.84 -14.01
CA THR A 319 -3.33 -8.59 -14.46
C THR A 319 -2.45 -7.88 -13.43
N ARG A 320 -3.05 -7.21 -12.44
CA ARG A 320 -2.34 -6.53 -11.33
C ARG A 320 -2.34 -7.32 -10.03
N VAL A 321 -3.06 -8.44 -9.96
CA VAL A 321 -3.19 -9.25 -8.75
C VAL A 321 -2.32 -10.49 -8.88
N SER A 322 -1.36 -10.66 -7.96
CA SER A 322 -0.51 -11.84 -7.95
C SER A 322 -1.31 -13.09 -7.54
N THR A 323 -0.90 -14.27 -8.01
CA THR A 323 -1.51 -15.54 -7.58
C THR A 323 -1.44 -15.73 -6.06
N GLU A 324 -0.34 -15.27 -5.44
CA GLU A 324 -0.16 -15.33 -3.99
C GLU A 324 -1.19 -14.47 -3.26
N ASP A 325 -1.40 -13.23 -3.70
CA ASP A 325 -2.39 -12.34 -3.08
C ASP A 325 -3.81 -12.84 -3.29
N ARG A 326 -4.12 -13.40 -4.47
CA ARG A 326 -5.42 -14.04 -4.71
C ARG A 326 -5.66 -15.21 -3.75
N ASN A 327 -4.65 -16.04 -3.51
CA ASN A 327 -4.76 -17.16 -2.58
C ASN A 327 -4.96 -16.67 -1.13
N ARG A 328 -4.21 -15.64 -0.70
CA ARG A 328 -4.40 -15.02 0.63
C ARG A 328 -5.82 -14.49 0.84
N VAL A 329 -6.38 -13.83 -0.16
CA VAL A 329 -7.78 -13.37 -0.11
C VAL A 329 -8.74 -14.55 -0.10
N ALA A 330 -8.53 -15.56 -0.96
CA ALA A 330 -9.39 -16.74 -1.03
C ALA A 330 -9.47 -17.52 0.29
N GLU A 331 -8.37 -17.60 1.05
CA GLU A 331 -8.36 -18.22 2.39
C GLU A 331 -9.17 -17.42 3.42
N PHE A 332 -9.31 -16.11 3.21
CA PHE A 332 -9.98 -15.19 4.12
C PHE A 332 -11.49 -15.05 3.87
N LEU A 333 -11.91 -15.04 2.60
CA LEU A 333 -13.30 -14.79 2.20
C LEU A 333 -14.37 -15.67 2.88
N PRO A 334 -14.15 -16.98 3.15
CA PRO A 334 -15.19 -17.82 3.75
C PRO A 334 -15.64 -17.32 5.13
N ARG A 335 -14.73 -16.71 5.91
CA ARG A 335 -15.07 -16.12 7.20
C ARG A 335 -16.05 -14.95 7.04
N TRP A 336 -15.78 -14.06 6.11
CA TRP A 336 -16.62 -12.89 5.84
C TRP A 336 -17.93 -13.24 5.14
N TYR A 337 -17.92 -14.25 4.27
CA TYR A 337 -19.11 -14.72 3.57
C TYR A 337 -20.23 -15.19 4.50
N LEU A 338 -19.88 -15.70 5.68
CA LEU A 338 -20.79 -16.24 6.69
C LEU A 338 -21.25 -15.21 7.73
N LEU A 339 -20.75 -13.98 7.67
CA LEU A 339 -21.15 -12.92 8.59
C LEU A 339 -22.62 -12.52 8.39
N PRO A 340 -23.25 -11.93 9.41
CA PRO A 340 -24.69 -11.76 9.40
C PRO A 340 -25.24 -10.72 8.46
N ASP A 341 -24.39 -9.85 7.91
CA ASP A 341 -24.79 -8.73 7.08
C ASP A 341 -24.73 -9.04 5.58
N SER A 342 -25.77 -8.62 4.86
CA SER A 342 -25.97 -8.89 3.45
C SER A 342 -24.96 -8.15 2.57
N SER A 343 -24.55 -6.96 3.02
CA SER A 343 -23.59 -6.12 2.30
C SER A 343 -22.24 -6.83 2.13
N THR A 344 -21.71 -7.45 3.20
CA THR A 344 -20.47 -8.23 3.15
C THR A 344 -20.70 -9.51 2.36
N HIS A 345 -21.79 -10.23 2.60
CA HIS A 345 -22.10 -11.47 1.91
C HIS A 345 -22.13 -11.29 0.38
N SER A 346 -22.91 -10.33 -0.12
CA SER A 346 -23.01 -10.03 -1.56
C SER A 346 -21.68 -9.53 -2.12
N ALA A 347 -20.94 -8.68 -1.40
CA ALA A 347 -19.64 -8.18 -1.84
C ALA A 347 -18.58 -9.29 -1.95
N VAL A 348 -18.55 -10.23 -1.01
CA VAL A 348 -17.66 -11.40 -1.07
C VAL A 348 -18.00 -12.29 -2.26
N ALA A 349 -19.30 -12.59 -2.47
CA ALA A 349 -19.74 -13.36 -3.63
C ALA A 349 -19.37 -12.68 -4.95
N TRP A 350 -19.46 -11.35 -5.00
CA TRP A 350 -19.08 -10.57 -6.16
C TRP A 350 -17.57 -10.61 -6.43
N LEU A 351 -16.74 -10.36 -5.41
CA LEU A 351 -15.28 -10.45 -5.49
C LEU A 351 -14.81 -11.84 -5.95
N GLN A 352 -15.42 -12.90 -5.40
CA GLN A 352 -15.12 -14.27 -5.80
C GLN A 352 -15.28 -14.47 -7.32
N ARG A 353 -16.38 -13.95 -7.89
CA ARG A 353 -16.62 -14.00 -9.35
C ARG A 353 -15.60 -13.17 -10.13
N GLN A 354 -15.33 -11.94 -9.71
CA GLN A 354 -14.39 -11.06 -10.41
C GLN A 354 -12.97 -11.61 -10.46
N TRP A 355 -12.56 -12.34 -9.40
CA TRP A 355 -11.21 -12.92 -9.31
C TRP A 355 -11.13 -14.39 -9.70
N GLU A 356 -12.23 -14.97 -10.18
CA GLU A 356 -12.34 -16.38 -10.59
C GLU A 356 -11.89 -17.34 -9.47
N ILE A 357 -12.23 -17.01 -8.22
CA ILE A 357 -11.96 -17.87 -7.06
C ILE A 357 -12.97 -19.04 -7.10
N PRO A 358 -12.55 -20.31 -6.96
CA PRO A 358 -13.44 -21.47 -7.09
C PRO A 358 -14.66 -21.41 -6.15
N ALA A 359 -15.85 -21.80 -6.64
CA ALA A 359 -17.10 -21.74 -5.88
C ALA A 359 -17.05 -22.58 -4.58
N ASP A 360 -16.41 -23.75 -4.63
CA ASP A 360 -16.25 -24.68 -3.52
C ASP A 360 -15.47 -24.10 -2.33
N SER A 361 -14.81 -22.94 -2.51
CA SER A 361 -14.15 -22.24 -1.40
C SER A 361 -15.15 -21.67 -0.39
N LEU A 362 -16.41 -21.42 -0.78
CA LEU A 362 -17.43 -20.89 0.11
C LEU A 362 -18.33 -22.00 0.65
N LEU A 363 -18.61 -21.97 1.95
CA LEU A 363 -19.46 -22.95 2.62
C LEU A 363 -20.92 -22.81 2.15
N ASN A 364 -21.51 -23.93 1.72
CA ASN A 364 -22.91 -24.00 1.30
C ASN A 364 -23.82 -23.79 2.52
N THR A 365 -24.28 -22.56 2.74
CA THR A 365 -25.10 -22.18 3.91
C THR A 365 -26.54 -21.89 3.52
N ALA A 366 -27.22 -22.94 3.06
CA ALA A 366 -28.62 -22.90 2.63
C ALA A 366 -29.64 -22.63 3.76
N GLN A 367 -29.24 -22.67 5.05
CA GLN A 367 -30.18 -22.54 6.16
C GLN A 367 -30.21 -21.13 6.75
N GLN A 368 -31.39 -20.54 6.88
CA GLN A 368 -31.63 -19.28 7.59
C GLN A 368 -31.25 -19.41 9.07
N THR A 369 -30.35 -18.57 9.56
CA THR A 369 -30.10 -18.41 11.01
C THR A 369 -30.75 -17.11 11.47
N LYS A 370 -31.29 -17.09 12.70
CA LYS A 370 -32.08 -15.95 13.21
C LYS A 370 -31.37 -14.59 13.14
N ASP A 371 -30.05 -14.60 13.22
CA ASP A 371 -29.25 -13.38 13.30
C ASP A 371 -28.79 -12.84 11.92
N ARG A 372 -29.10 -13.54 10.82
CA ARG A 372 -28.73 -13.10 9.46
C ARG A 372 -29.81 -12.28 8.80
N ASP A 373 -29.41 -11.20 8.13
CA ASP A 373 -30.27 -10.44 7.22
C ASP A 373 -30.22 -10.99 5.79
N TRP A 374 -29.66 -12.17 5.57
CA TRP A 374 -29.64 -12.83 4.26
C TRP A 374 -29.80 -14.35 4.38
N TYR A 375 -30.29 -14.97 3.29
CA TYR A 375 -30.23 -16.42 3.11
C TYR A 375 -30.11 -16.76 1.61
N VAL A 376 -29.72 -17.99 1.27
CA VAL A 376 -29.67 -18.48 -0.10
C VAL A 376 -30.75 -19.53 -0.31
N ASN A 377 -31.58 -19.36 -1.35
CA ASN A 377 -32.70 -20.25 -1.63
C ASN A 377 -32.25 -21.54 -2.36
N SER A 378 -33.20 -22.42 -2.69
CA SER A 378 -32.92 -23.70 -3.38
C SER A 378 -32.30 -23.56 -4.78
N GLN A 379 -32.48 -22.43 -5.43
CA GLN A 379 -31.89 -22.10 -6.73
C GLN A 379 -30.54 -21.39 -6.64
N GLY A 380 -30.01 -21.14 -5.43
CA GLY A 380 -28.74 -20.43 -5.26
C GLY A 380 -28.87 -18.89 -5.31
N VAL A 381 -30.08 -18.35 -5.20
CA VAL A 381 -30.33 -16.91 -5.16
C VAL A 381 -30.21 -16.42 -3.72
N THR A 382 -29.37 -15.43 -3.48
CA THR A 382 -29.32 -14.71 -2.20
C THR A 382 -30.54 -13.80 -2.08
N PHE A 383 -31.24 -13.90 -0.96
CA PHE A 383 -32.28 -12.97 -0.53
C PHE A 383 -31.77 -12.12 0.62
N VAL A 384 -32.06 -10.83 0.57
CA VAL A 384 -31.72 -9.83 1.59
C VAL A 384 -32.99 -9.43 2.34
N ASN A 385 -32.94 -9.39 3.66
CA ASN A 385 -34.00 -8.96 4.56
C ASN A 385 -33.98 -7.43 4.65
N ILE A 386 -34.91 -6.80 3.95
CA ILE A 386 -35.08 -5.36 3.97
C ILE A 386 -35.98 -5.00 5.15
N LYS A 387 -35.43 -4.23 6.09
CA LYS A 387 -36.15 -3.71 7.25
C LYS A 387 -36.36 -2.20 7.06
N PRO A 388 -37.57 -1.76 6.70
CA PRO A 388 -37.93 -0.35 6.67
C PRO A 388 -37.61 0.33 8.00
N ARG A 389 -37.05 1.55 7.97
CA ARG A 389 -36.82 2.32 9.20
C ARG A 389 -38.13 2.98 9.65
N ASP A 390 -38.34 3.05 10.96
CA ASP A 390 -39.54 3.67 11.56
C ASP A 390 -39.58 5.20 11.36
N ASP A 391 -38.47 5.82 10.96
CA ASP A 391 -38.25 7.27 10.92
C ASP A 391 -38.39 7.91 9.52
N THR A 392 -38.54 7.12 8.46
CA THR A 392 -38.65 7.67 7.11
C THR A 392 -40.10 8.04 6.80
N ASP A 393 -40.36 9.31 6.46
CA ASP A 393 -41.60 9.81 5.82
C ASP A 393 -41.96 9.08 4.50
N ILE A 394 -41.07 8.19 4.03
CA ILE A 394 -41.22 7.32 2.87
C ILE A 394 -42.10 6.12 3.27
N SER A 395 -43.39 6.39 3.41
CA SER A 395 -44.47 5.41 3.56
C SER A 395 -44.46 4.63 4.89
N PRO A 396 -45.19 5.10 5.93
CA PRO A 396 -45.31 4.46 7.25
C PRO A 396 -46.03 3.09 7.26
N ALA A 397 -46.02 2.34 6.15
CA ALA A 397 -46.74 1.08 5.96
C ALA A 397 -45.91 -0.06 5.34
N LEU A 398 -44.62 0.15 5.03
CA LEU A 398 -43.78 -0.94 4.52
C LEU A 398 -43.43 -1.91 5.66
N MET A 399 -43.89 -3.15 5.54
CA MET A 399 -43.50 -4.25 6.44
C MET A 399 -42.13 -4.81 6.01
N PRO A 400 -41.34 -5.40 6.92
CA PRO A 400 -40.12 -6.10 6.53
C PRO A 400 -40.39 -7.18 5.47
N PHE A 401 -39.51 -7.27 4.49
CA PHE A 401 -39.64 -8.19 3.35
C PHE A 401 -38.28 -8.70 2.92
N TRP A 402 -38.26 -9.85 2.25
CA TRP A 402 -37.05 -10.35 1.62
C TRP A 402 -37.06 -10.01 0.14
N LEU A 403 -35.93 -9.62 -0.41
CA LEU A 403 -35.76 -9.32 -1.82
C LEU A 403 -34.55 -10.07 -2.38
N ALA A 404 -34.71 -10.70 -3.55
CA ALA A 404 -33.58 -11.30 -4.25
C ALA A 404 -32.51 -10.24 -4.55
N ASN A 405 -31.24 -10.59 -4.36
CA ASN A 405 -30.14 -9.65 -4.52
C ASN A 405 -29.80 -9.32 -5.98
N ARG A 406 -30.32 -10.07 -6.94
CA ARG A 406 -30.20 -9.84 -8.38
C ARG A 406 -31.49 -10.24 -9.10
N GLU A 407 -31.58 -9.96 -10.40
CA GLU A 407 -32.71 -10.44 -11.20
C GLU A 407 -32.70 -11.97 -11.33
N VAL A 408 -33.85 -12.53 -11.68
CA VAL A 408 -33.98 -13.94 -12.06
C VAL A 408 -33.25 -14.16 -13.38
N THR A 409 -32.36 -15.13 -13.39
CA THR A 409 -31.58 -15.49 -14.57
C THR A 409 -32.36 -16.38 -15.53
N ARG A 410 -31.89 -16.42 -16.77
CA ARG A 410 -32.39 -17.31 -17.81
C ARG A 410 -32.37 -18.77 -17.36
N GLY A 411 -31.28 -19.24 -16.73
CA GLY A 411 -31.18 -20.63 -16.26
C GLY A 411 -32.18 -20.97 -15.16
N GLU A 412 -32.40 -20.04 -14.23
CA GLU A 412 -33.41 -20.20 -13.17
C GLU A 412 -34.83 -20.26 -13.74
N PHE A 413 -35.14 -19.41 -14.72
CA PHE A 413 -36.45 -19.41 -15.38
C PHE A 413 -36.64 -20.63 -16.30
N GLU A 414 -35.59 -21.09 -16.99
CA GLU A 414 -35.63 -22.31 -17.80
C GLU A 414 -35.92 -23.55 -16.95
N ALA A 415 -35.43 -23.61 -15.70
CA ALA A 415 -35.78 -24.68 -14.78
C ALA A 415 -37.30 -24.78 -14.54
N PHE A 416 -37.98 -23.63 -14.42
CA PHE A 416 -39.44 -23.57 -14.33
C PHE A 416 -40.12 -24.10 -15.60
N ILE A 417 -39.70 -23.62 -16.77
CA ILE A 417 -40.30 -24.05 -18.04
C ILE A 417 -40.15 -25.56 -18.23
N ASN A 418 -38.97 -26.10 -17.91
CA ASN A 418 -38.60 -27.48 -18.16
C ASN A 418 -39.07 -28.48 -17.08
N ASP A 419 -39.64 -28.01 -15.96
CA ASP A 419 -40.14 -28.89 -14.89
C ASP A 419 -41.46 -29.61 -15.26
N LEU A 420 -41.37 -30.77 -15.90
CA LEU A 420 -42.53 -31.54 -16.36
C LEU A 420 -43.44 -32.04 -15.22
N ASP A 421 -42.94 -32.09 -13.99
CA ASP A 421 -43.67 -32.62 -12.83
C ASP A 421 -44.54 -31.53 -12.16
N TYR A 422 -44.33 -30.26 -12.50
CA TYR A 422 -45.16 -29.18 -12.00
C TYR A 422 -46.55 -29.16 -12.66
N SER A 423 -47.57 -29.47 -11.87
CA SER A 423 -48.98 -29.48 -12.30
C SER A 423 -49.65 -28.09 -12.28
N GLY A 424 -48.95 -27.03 -11.87
CA GLY A 424 -49.48 -25.68 -11.85
C GLY A 424 -49.42 -25.00 -13.23
N GLN A 425 -49.83 -23.73 -13.29
CA GLN A 425 -49.85 -23.01 -14.56
C GLN A 425 -48.44 -22.71 -15.09
N LYS A 426 -48.30 -22.88 -16.42
CA LYS A 426 -47.10 -22.52 -17.18
C LYS A 426 -47.46 -21.67 -18.40
N PRO A 427 -46.50 -20.90 -18.94
CA PRO A 427 -46.68 -20.24 -20.23
C PRO A 427 -47.07 -21.23 -21.33
N SER A 428 -48.10 -20.92 -22.09
CA SER A 428 -48.56 -21.73 -23.23
C SER A 428 -47.68 -21.56 -24.48
N GLU A 429 -46.93 -20.46 -24.56
CA GLU A 429 -46.03 -20.14 -25.65
C GLU A 429 -44.57 -20.20 -25.20
N PRO A 430 -43.64 -20.63 -26.08
CA PRO A 430 -42.21 -20.55 -25.81
C PRO A 430 -41.79 -19.13 -25.44
N LEU A 431 -40.83 -19.03 -24.51
CA LEU A 431 -40.17 -17.75 -24.22
C LEU A 431 -39.32 -17.26 -25.39
N GLU A 432 -38.97 -18.18 -26.29
CA GLU A 432 -38.03 -17.99 -27.39
C GLU A 432 -38.56 -16.99 -28.42
N SER A 433 -37.74 -15.96 -28.64
CA SER A 433 -37.71 -15.21 -29.88
C SER A 433 -36.25 -15.18 -30.33
N SER A 434 -36.00 -15.14 -31.63
CA SER A 434 -34.64 -15.06 -32.19
C SER A 434 -33.81 -13.91 -31.60
N ARG A 435 -34.48 -12.86 -31.10
CA ARG A 435 -33.86 -11.71 -30.44
C ARG A 435 -33.50 -11.97 -28.97
N ALA A 436 -34.28 -12.76 -28.23
CA ALA A 436 -34.04 -13.07 -26.81
C ALA A 436 -32.77 -13.91 -26.62
N GLU A 437 -32.57 -14.93 -27.46
CA GLU A 437 -31.36 -15.77 -27.45
C GLU A 437 -30.09 -14.95 -27.74
N PHE A 438 -30.20 -13.95 -28.62
CA PHE A 438 -29.08 -13.09 -28.97
C PHE A 438 -28.67 -12.15 -27.81
N VAL A 439 -29.63 -11.62 -27.05
CA VAL A 439 -29.34 -10.66 -25.97
C VAL A 439 -29.07 -11.33 -24.62
N SER A 440 -29.55 -12.56 -24.40
CA SER A 440 -29.33 -13.31 -23.15
C SER A 440 -28.67 -14.66 -23.46
N PRO A 441 -27.42 -14.66 -23.94
CA PRO A 441 -26.79 -15.82 -24.55
C PRO A 441 -26.37 -16.93 -23.56
N THR A 442 -26.21 -16.61 -22.27
CA THR A 442 -25.80 -17.59 -21.25
C THR A 442 -26.87 -17.75 -20.16
N LEU A 443 -26.83 -18.87 -19.44
CA LEU A 443 -27.75 -19.16 -18.33
C LEU A 443 -27.69 -18.13 -17.20
N GLY A 444 -26.60 -17.37 -17.07
CA GLY A 444 -26.44 -16.31 -16.06
C GLY A 444 -26.95 -14.93 -16.50
N HIS A 445 -27.36 -14.74 -17.76
CA HIS A 445 -28.04 -13.51 -18.18
C HIS A 445 -29.46 -13.45 -17.61
N PRO A 446 -30.08 -12.26 -17.51
CA PRO A 446 -31.45 -12.14 -17.01
C PRO A 446 -32.44 -12.91 -17.88
N ALA A 447 -33.48 -13.44 -17.23
CA ALA A 447 -34.65 -13.96 -17.95
C ALA A 447 -35.38 -12.78 -18.61
N VAL A 448 -35.39 -12.75 -19.94
CA VAL A 448 -36.06 -11.71 -20.74
C VAL A 448 -37.23 -12.28 -21.52
N ASN A 449 -38.02 -11.40 -22.13
CA ASN A 449 -39.25 -11.79 -22.85
C ASN A 449 -40.30 -12.42 -21.90
N VAL A 450 -40.26 -12.02 -20.63
CA VAL A 450 -41.12 -12.46 -19.54
C VAL A 450 -42.26 -11.44 -19.39
N SER A 451 -43.51 -11.89 -19.55
CA SER A 451 -44.69 -11.07 -19.26
C SER A 451 -44.92 -11.01 -17.75
N TRP A 452 -45.76 -10.08 -17.31
CA TRP A 452 -46.13 -9.99 -15.90
C TRP A 452 -46.77 -11.31 -15.41
N TYR A 453 -47.62 -11.92 -16.25
CA TYR A 453 -48.24 -13.22 -15.94
C TYR A 453 -47.22 -14.36 -15.85
N HIS A 454 -46.24 -14.40 -16.75
CA HIS A 454 -45.16 -15.40 -16.68
C HIS A 454 -44.39 -15.27 -15.35
N ALA A 455 -44.17 -14.03 -14.88
CA ALA A 455 -43.50 -13.78 -13.61
C ALA A 455 -44.33 -14.28 -12.40
N LEU A 456 -45.66 -14.12 -12.42
CA LEU A 456 -46.52 -14.67 -11.36
C LEU A 456 -46.50 -16.20 -11.33
N MET A 457 -46.57 -16.83 -12.50
CA MET A 457 -46.50 -18.29 -12.63
C MET A 457 -45.17 -18.84 -12.10
N TYR A 458 -44.07 -18.17 -12.42
CA TYR A 458 -42.74 -18.50 -11.90
C TYR A 458 -42.67 -18.39 -10.37
N CYS A 459 -43.21 -17.31 -9.79
CA CYS A 459 -43.28 -17.13 -8.34
C CYS A 459 -44.06 -18.27 -7.66
N ASN A 460 -45.22 -18.64 -8.22
CA ASN A 460 -46.03 -19.74 -7.69
C ASN A 460 -45.31 -21.09 -7.82
N TRP A 461 -44.65 -21.35 -8.95
CA TRP A 461 -43.85 -22.56 -9.15
C TRP A 461 -42.74 -22.69 -8.11
N LEU A 462 -41.92 -21.65 -7.95
CA LEU A 462 -40.82 -21.67 -6.99
C LEU A 462 -41.32 -21.81 -5.56
N SER A 463 -42.51 -21.25 -5.26
CA SER A 463 -43.16 -21.46 -3.97
C SER A 463 -43.45 -22.93 -3.73
N VAL A 464 -44.05 -23.63 -4.70
CA VAL A 464 -44.34 -25.07 -4.59
C VAL A 464 -43.06 -25.88 -4.47
N GLN A 465 -42.02 -25.57 -5.24
CA GLN A 465 -40.72 -26.25 -5.18
C GLN A 465 -40.08 -26.18 -3.79
N GLU A 466 -40.28 -25.08 -3.07
CA GLU A 466 -39.77 -24.90 -1.71
C GLU A 466 -40.79 -25.24 -0.60
N GLY A 467 -41.90 -25.90 -0.95
CA GLY A 467 -42.94 -26.28 0.03
C GLY A 467 -43.68 -25.09 0.65
N ARG A 468 -43.67 -23.93 -0.01
CA ARG A 468 -44.41 -22.71 0.38
C ARG A 468 -45.77 -22.69 -0.27
N LYS A 469 -46.72 -22.00 0.36
CA LYS A 469 -48.04 -21.76 -0.24
C LYS A 469 -47.85 -20.80 -1.43
N PRO A 470 -48.43 -21.04 -2.62
CA PRO A 470 -48.41 -20.07 -3.72
C PRO A 470 -48.97 -18.70 -3.29
N PHE A 471 -48.39 -17.61 -3.78
CA PHE A 471 -48.82 -16.25 -3.39
C PHE A 471 -50.01 -15.76 -4.20
N TYR A 472 -50.09 -16.16 -5.46
CA TYR A 472 -51.14 -15.71 -6.37
C TYR A 472 -52.18 -16.80 -6.63
N ARG A 473 -53.45 -16.41 -6.69
CA ARG A 473 -54.58 -17.27 -7.07
C ARG A 473 -55.27 -16.71 -8.31
N ILE A 474 -55.88 -17.59 -9.07
CA ILE A 474 -56.62 -17.23 -10.28
C ILE A 474 -58.08 -17.43 -9.98
N LEU A 475 -58.87 -16.36 -10.12
CA LEU A 475 -60.31 -16.42 -9.92
C LEU A 475 -61.08 -16.97 -11.13
N GLY A 476 -60.38 -17.22 -12.23
CA GLY A 476 -60.96 -17.59 -13.51
C GLY A 476 -61.51 -16.37 -14.24
N LYS A 477 -62.14 -16.62 -15.40
CA LYS A 477 -62.80 -15.58 -16.21
C LYS A 477 -64.11 -15.20 -15.52
N GLU A 478 -64.35 -13.91 -15.29
CA GLU A 478 -65.68 -13.44 -14.90
C GLU A 478 -66.68 -13.82 -16.00
N LYS A 479 -67.52 -14.81 -15.73
CA LYS A 479 -68.70 -15.08 -16.57
C LYS A 479 -69.73 -14.01 -16.25
N ASN A 480 -69.88 -13.02 -17.13
CA ASN A 480 -71.14 -12.28 -17.18
C ASN A 480 -72.25 -13.28 -17.54
N ALA A 481 -73.34 -13.26 -16.79
CA ALA A 481 -74.32 -14.33 -16.79
C ALA A 481 -75.08 -14.52 -18.11
N ASP A 482 -74.99 -13.59 -19.08
CA ASP A 482 -75.78 -13.64 -20.32
C ASP A 482 -75.04 -13.15 -21.59
N ASP A 483 -73.73 -12.87 -21.53
CA ASP A 483 -72.96 -12.39 -22.69
C ASP A 483 -71.76 -13.31 -22.99
N GLU A 484 -71.46 -13.52 -24.27
CA GLU A 484 -70.18 -14.13 -24.69
C GLU A 484 -69.02 -13.34 -24.06
N PRO A 485 -68.06 -14.00 -23.39
CA PRO A 485 -66.94 -13.30 -22.78
C PRO A 485 -66.16 -12.56 -23.88
N PRO A 486 -65.81 -11.28 -23.70
CA PRO A 486 -65.01 -10.56 -24.67
C PRO A 486 -63.73 -11.33 -24.99
N GLU A 487 -63.34 -11.37 -26.27
CA GLU A 487 -62.20 -12.14 -26.81
C GLU A 487 -60.87 -11.76 -26.14
N ASP A 488 -60.85 -10.60 -25.48
CA ASP A 488 -59.77 -9.89 -24.82
C ASP A 488 -59.84 -9.94 -23.26
N GLN A 489 -60.69 -10.79 -22.67
CA GLN A 489 -60.77 -10.96 -21.21
C GLN A 489 -59.59 -11.80 -20.66
N VAL A 490 -58.70 -11.13 -19.92
CA VAL A 490 -57.53 -11.73 -19.27
C VAL A 490 -57.92 -12.33 -17.92
N ASP A 491 -57.28 -13.44 -17.51
CA ASP A 491 -57.52 -14.05 -16.20
C ASP A 491 -57.31 -13.03 -15.07
N THR A 492 -58.22 -13.03 -14.09
CA THR A 492 -58.09 -12.17 -12.90
C THR A 492 -57.23 -12.88 -11.86
N TRP A 493 -56.14 -12.21 -11.45
CA TRP A 493 -55.18 -12.70 -10.46
C TRP A 493 -55.35 -11.95 -9.14
N GLU A 494 -55.44 -12.68 -8.05
CA GLU A 494 -55.54 -12.15 -6.69
C GLU A 494 -54.38 -12.61 -5.81
N ILE A 495 -54.11 -11.81 -4.77
CA ILE A 495 -53.15 -12.14 -3.72
C ILE A 495 -53.82 -13.01 -2.65
N ASP A 496 -53.15 -14.07 -2.25
CA ASP A 496 -53.42 -14.76 -1.00
C ASP A 496 -52.62 -14.13 0.15
N SER A 497 -53.24 -13.22 0.91
CA SER A 497 -52.59 -12.49 2.01
C SER A 497 -52.07 -13.38 3.13
N THR A 498 -52.52 -14.65 3.21
CA THR A 498 -52.03 -15.64 4.18
C THR A 498 -50.84 -16.45 3.67
N SER A 499 -50.39 -16.19 2.44
CA SER A 499 -49.30 -16.91 1.80
C SER A 499 -47.92 -16.44 2.26
N ASN A 500 -46.99 -17.40 2.33
CA ASN A 500 -45.56 -17.20 2.58
C ASN A 500 -44.71 -17.53 1.34
N GLY A 501 -45.35 -17.62 0.17
CA GLY A 501 -44.72 -17.90 -1.13
C GLY A 501 -44.09 -16.67 -1.77
N TYR A 502 -43.27 -16.94 -2.78
CA TYR A 502 -42.62 -15.94 -3.60
C TYR A 502 -43.64 -15.07 -4.33
N ARG A 503 -43.24 -13.82 -4.58
CA ARG A 503 -44.05 -12.81 -5.26
C ARG A 503 -43.17 -11.81 -5.98
N LEU A 504 -43.80 -10.97 -6.80
CA LEU A 504 -43.20 -9.71 -7.25
C LEU A 504 -43.15 -8.71 -6.08
N PRO A 505 -42.13 -7.83 -6.05
CA PRO A 505 -42.14 -6.68 -5.14
C PRO A 505 -43.28 -5.72 -5.51
N SER A 506 -43.75 -4.96 -4.52
CA SER A 506 -44.48 -3.72 -4.80
C SER A 506 -43.52 -2.63 -5.30
N GLU A 507 -44.04 -1.61 -5.98
CA GLU A 507 -43.26 -0.45 -6.40
C GLU A 507 -42.58 0.22 -5.20
N ALA A 508 -43.29 0.34 -4.07
CA ALA A 508 -42.76 0.96 -2.86
C ALA A 508 -41.60 0.14 -2.26
N GLU A 509 -41.75 -1.17 -2.15
CA GLU A 509 -40.67 -2.07 -1.70
C GLU A 509 -39.46 -2.01 -2.62
N TRP A 510 -39.71 -2.04 -3.94
CA TRP A 510 -38.65 -1.98 -4.93
C TRP A 510 -37.87 -0.66 -4.83
N LYS A 511 -38.57 0.49 -4.74
CA LYS A 511 -37.93 1.81 -4.60
C LYS A 511 -37.11 1.91 -3.32
N TYR A 512 -37.68 1.49 -2.19
CA TYR A 512 -37.00 1.52 -0.91
C TYR A 512 -35.71 0.68 -0.94
N ALA A 513 -35.79 -0.53 -1.49
CA ALA A 513 -34.65 -1.41 -1.69
C ALA A 513 -33.61 -0.83 -2.68
N CYS A 514 -34.06 -0.20 -3.76
CA CYS A 514 -33.20 0.44 -4.76
C CYS A 514 -32.34 1.52 -4.10
N SER A 515 -32.99 2.43 -3.37
CA SER A 515 -32.34 3.56 -2.69
C SER A 515 -31.40 3.13 -1.57
N ALA A 516 -31.66 2.01 -0.88
CA ALA A 516 -30.79 1.52 0.20
C ALA A 516 -30.44 2.55 1.29
N GLY A 517 -31.34 3.51 1.55
CA GLY A 517 -31.17 4.58 2.53
C GLY A 517 -30.80 5.95 1.95
N THR A 518 -30.32 6.04 0.71
CA THR A 518 -29.99 7.34 0.10
C THR A 518 -31.24 8.10 -0.40
N LEU A 519 -31.13 9.43 -0.45
CA LEU A 519 -32.11 10.35 -1.05
C LEU A 519 -31.69 10.82 -2.46
N THR A 520 -30.56 10.33 -2.98
CA THR A 520 -30.05 10.67 -4.32
C THR A 520 -30.78 9.92 -5.44
N ASP A 521 -30.65 10.39 -6.68
CA ASP A 521 -31.26 9.77 -7.87
C ASP A 521 -30.81 8.30 -8.10
N TRP A 522 -29.60 7.96 -7.64
CA TRP A 522 -29.00 6.64 -7.73
C TRP A 522 -28.44 6.18 -6.39
N SER A 523 -28.41 4.87 -6.17
CA SER A 523 -27.97 4.26 -4.91
C SER A 523 -26.49 4.43 -4.58
N HIS A 524 -25.68 4.81 -5.57
CA HIS A 524 -24.24 5.10 -5.43
C HIS A 524 -23.95 6.58 -5.12
N GLY A 525 -24.97 7.42 -4.96
CA GLY A 525 -24.83 8.86 -4.77
C GLY A 525 -25.20 9.68 -6.00
N SER A 526 -24.92 10.98 -5.98
CA SER A 526 -25.35 11.92 -7.01
C SER A 526 -24.44 12.03 -8.24
N ASP A 527 -23.23 11.48 -8.19
CA ASP A 527 -22.25 11.62 -9.27
C ASP A 527 -22.51 10.62 -10.40
N GLU A 528 -22.98 11.12 -11.55
CA GLU A 528 -23.29 10.29 -12.73
C GLU A 528 -22.03 9.64 -13.35
N SER A 529 -20.82 10.16 -13.08
CA SER A 529 -19.58 9.55 -13.60
C SER A 529 -19.32 8.14 -13.06
N LEU A 530 -19.84 7.83 -11.87
CA LEU A 530 -19.75 6.51 -11.24
C LEU A 530 -20.83 5.54 -11.74
N LEU A 531 -21.88 6.02 -12.40
CA LEU A 531 -23.06 5.23 -12.77
C LEU A 531 -22.71 4.01 -13.62
N GLY A 532 -21.71 4.09 -14.50
CA GLY A 532 -21.29 2.96 -15.34
C GLY A 532 -20.85 1.71 -14.57
N ALA A 533 -20.39 1.86 -13.32
CA ALA A 533 -19.98 0.75 -12.46
C ALA A 533 -21.18 0.05 -11.78
N TYR A 534 -22.30 0.76 -11.61
CA TYR A 534 -23.52 0.27 -10.95
C TYR A 534 -24.65 -0.06 -11.93
N CYS A 535 -24.58 0.45 -13.16
CA CYS A 535 -25.68 0.41 -14.11
C CYS A 535 -25.27 -0.13 -15.48
N GLN A 536 -26.08 -1.05 -16.01
CA GLN A 536 -25.98 -1.53 -17.38
C GLN A 536 -27.06 -0.85 -18.21
N MET A 537 -26.69 0.19 -18.98
CA MET A 537 -27.64 1.05 -19.69
C MET A 537 -27.16 1.37 -21.12
N TYR A 538 -27.98 2.09 -21.90
CA TYR A 538 -27.59 2.60 -23.21
C TYR A 538 -26.24 3.36 -23.11
N PRO A 539 -25.29 3.17 -24.05
CA PRO A 539 -25.41 2.53 -25.36
C PRO A 539 -25.07 1.03 -25.40
N SER A 540 -25.20 0.30 -24.29
CA SER A 540 -25.05 -1.15 -24.30
C SER A 540 -25.95 -1.82 -25.34
N LYS A 541 -25.45 -2.91 -25.94
CA LYS A 541 -26.17 -3.66 -26.99
C LYS A 541 -26.97 -4.85 -26.47
N ALA A 542 -26.78 -5.21 -25.20
CA ALA A 542 -27.36 -6.36 -24.53
C ALA A 542 -27.28 -6.17 -23.00
N PRO A 543 -28.09 -6.89 -22.21
CA PRO A 543 -27.93 -6.99 -20.76
C PRO A 543 -26.57 -7.64 -20.41
N SER A 544 -26.16 -7.47 -19.17
CA SER A 544 -25.02 -8.19 -18.58
C SER A 544 -25.49 -9.45 -17.87
N VAL A 545 -24.56 -10.30 -17.46
CA VAL A 545 -24.84 -11.39 -16.51
C VAL A 545 -25.37 -10.77 -15.21
N CYS A 546 -26.42 -11.35 -14.63
CA CYS A 546 -27.01 -10.85 -13.39
C CYS A 546 -25.97 -10.82 -12.26
N GLY A 547 -25.97 -9.76 -11.47
CA GLY A 547 -25.03 -9.55 -10.37
C GLY A 547 -23.61 -9.19 -10.81
N ASN A 548 -23.42 -8.71 -12.04
CA ASN A 548 -22.09 -8.32 -12.55
C ASN A 548 -21.72 -6.88 -12.19
N LYS A 549 -22.67 -5.94 -12.18
CA LYS A 549 -22.44 -4.56 -11.72
C LYS A 549 -22.27 -4.51 -10.20
N LEU A 550 -21.70 -3.42 -9.70
CA LEU A 550 -21.57 -3.21 -8.25
C LEU A 550 -22.94 -3.18 -7.57
N PRO A 551 -23.09 -3.78 -6.39
CA PRO A 551 -24.32 -3.69 -5.62
C PRO A 551 -24.44 -2.33 -4.91
N ASN A 552 -25.67 -1.96 -4.54
CA ASN A 552 -25.90 -0.88 -3.60
C ASN A 552 -25.42 -1.23 -2.18
N ALA A 553 -25.59 -0.31 -1.22
CA ALA A 553 -25.10 -0.46 0.15
C ALA A 553 -25.65 -1.71 0.87
N TRP A 554 -26.84 -2.19 0.52
CA TRP A 554 -27.47 -3.38 1.12
C TRP A 554 -27.12 -4.69 0.41
N GLY A 555 -26.25 -4.65 -0.61
CA GLY A 555 -25.84 -5.84 -1.34
C GLY A 555 -26.79 -6.26 -2.47
N LEU A 556 -27.64 -5.34 -2.97
CA LEU A 556 -28.53 -5.58 -4.11
C LEU A 556 -27.86 -5.10 -5.41
N HIS A 557 -27.71 -5.99 -6.36
CA HIS A 557 -27.16 -5.73 -7.69
C HIS A 557 -28.25 -5.32 -8.69
N ASP A 558 -27.84 -4.63 -9.75
CA ASP A 558 -28.65 -4.33 -10.94
C ASP A 558 -29.97 -3.59 -10.66
N MET A 559 -30.06 -2.91 -9.51
CA MET A 559 -31.20 -2.04 -9.19
C MET A 559 -31.29 -0.82 -10.12
N HIS A 560 -30.21 -0.53 -10.87
CA HIS A 560 -30.17 0.46 -11.93
C HIS A 560 -29.73 -0.21 -13.24
N GLY A 561 -30.60 -0.21 -14.25
CA GLY A 561 -30.32 -0.76 -15.57
C GLY A 561 -30.50 -2.27 -15.67
N ASN A 562 -29.72 -2.88 -16.56
CA ASN A 562 -29.76 -4.27 -16.97
C ASN A 562 -31.11 -4.68 -17.59
N VAL A 563 -32.14 -5.04 -16.83
CA VAL A 563 -33.51 -5.24 -17.34
C VAL A 563 -34.55 -4.55 -16.46
N LEU A 564 -35.69 -4.18 -17.07
CA LEU A 564 -36.83 -3.65 -16.33
C LEU A 564 -37.43 -4.77 -15.47
N GLU A 565 -37.73 -4.48 -14.21
CA GLU A 565 -38.24 -5.47 -13.26
C GLU A 565 -39.73 -5.25 -12.99
N TRP A 566 -40.56 -6.26 -13.29
CA TRP A 566 -42.00 -6.21 -13.02
C TRP A 566 -42.30 -6.05 -11.52
N CYS A 567 -43.24 -5.15 -11.21
CA CYS A 567 -43.82 -4.97 -9.88
C CYS A 567 -45.29 -5.43 -9.87
N TRP A 568 -45.86 -5.65 -8.68
CA TRP A 568 -47.27 -6.02 -8.54
C TRP A 568 -48.24 -4.91 -8.98
N ASP A 569 -47.88 -3.66 -8.72
CA ASP A 569 -48.74 -2.48 -8.79
C ASP A 569 -49.31 -2.21 -10.19
N ILE A 570 -50.51 -1.61 -10.21
CA ILE A 570 -51.17 -1.14 -11.43
C ILE A 570 -50.54 0.19 -11.84
N TYR A 571 -50.19 0.33 -13.11
CA TYR A 571 -49.65 1.57 -13.65
C TYR A 571 -50.75 2.49 -14.20
N GLY A 572 -50.99 3.61 -13.52
CA GLY A 572 -52.01 4.58 -13.87
C GLY A 572 -53.43 4.08 -13.62
N GLN A 573 -54.42 4.65 -14.32
CA GLN A 573 -55.84 4.31 -14.11
C GLN A 573 -56.32 3.07 -14.87
N LYS A 574 -55.44 2.41 -15.66
CA LYS A 574 -55.82 1.26 -16.50
C LYS A 574 -55.38 -0.05 -15.84
N SER A 575 -56.34 -0.91 -15.49
CA SER A 575 -56.10 -2.18 -14.78
C SER A 575 -55.14 -3.15 -15.49
N GLN A 576 -55.02 -3.06 -16.82
CA GLN A 576 -54.18 -3.95 -17.62
C GLN A 576 -52.71 -3.54 -17.70
N ARG A 577 -52.33 -2.35 -17.21
CA ARG A 577 -50.93 -1.92 -17.18
C ARG A 577 -50.35 -2.16 -15.80
N ARG A 578 -49.11 -2.66 -15.76
CA ARG A 578 -48.37 -2.95 -14.54
C ARG A 578 -47.10 -2.12 -14.49
N VAL A 579 -46.70 -1.77 -13.28
CA VAL A 579 -45.45 -1.05 -13.03
C VAL A 579 -44.27 -1.97 -13.34
N TYR A 580 -43.23 -1.40 -13.91
CA TYR A 580 -41.89 -1.99 -13.84
C TYR A 580 -40.88 -0.90 -13.45
N LYS A 581 -39.73 -1.29 -12.91
CA LYS A 581 -38.72 -0.37 -12.37
C LYS A 581 -37.31 -0.73 -12.85
N GLY A 582 -36.32 0.10 -12.49
CA GLY A 582 -34.89 -0.18 -12.70
C GLY A 582 -34.29 0.40 -13.97
N GLY A 583 -35.05 0.56 -15.05
CA GLY A 583 -34.48 0.86 -16.37
C GLY A 583 -33.97 -0.41 -17.06
N SER A 584 -33.21 -0.28 -18.15
CA SER A 584 -32.60 -1.45 -18.81
C SER A 584 -31.39 -1.07 -19.64
N TRP A 585 -30.68 -2.09 -20.14
CA TRP A 585 -29.57 -1.97 -21.08
C TRP A 585 -29.87 -1.12 -22.33
N ALA A 586 -31.14 -0.98 -22.71
CA ALA A 586 -31.59 -0.24 -23.89
C ALA A 586 -32.01 1.21 -23.60
N LEU A 587 -32.09 1.60 -22.32
CA LEU A 587 -32.58 2.92 -21.89
C LEU A 587 -31.43 3.80 -21.37
N LYS A 588 -31.65 5.11 -21.37
CA LYS A 588 -30.67 6.10 -20.86
C LYS A 588 -30.68 6.16 -19.33
N ALA A 589 -29.64 6.78 -18.76
CA ALA A 589 -29.46 6.98 -17.32
C ALA A 589 -30.71 7.51 -16.59
N GLN A 590 -31.43 8.46 -17.19
CA GLN A 590 -32.62 9.07 -16.57
C GLN A 590 -33.75 8.07 -16.33
N ALA A 591 -33.87 7.06 -17.18
CA ALA A 591 -34.87 6.01 -17.05
C ALA A 591 -34.46 4.90 -16.07
N CYS A 592 -33.22 4.95 -15.55
CA CYS A 592 -32.69 3.98 -14.59
C CYS A 592 -32.74 4.50 -13.13
N ARG A 593 -33.33 5.68 -12.90
CA ARG A 593 -33.50 6.26 -11.56
C ARG A 593 -34.60 5.53 -10.78
N ALA A 594 -34.46 5.48 -9.46
CA ALA A 594 -35.46 4.82 -8.60
C ALA A 594 -36.88 5.41 -8.78
N GLU A 595 -36.97 6.72 -8.94
CA GLU A 595 -38.24 7.44 -9.08
C GLU A 595 -38.82 7.45 -10.49
N HIS A 596 -38.13 6.89 -11.50
CA HIS A 596 -38.64 6.93 -12.87
C HIS A 596 -39.99 6.20 -12.99
N PRO A 597 -41.06 6.89 -13.44
CA PRO A 597 -42.36 6.27 -13.61
C PRO A 597 -42.38 5.51 -14.93
N ASP A 598 -42.61 4.20 -14.87
CA ASP A 598 -42.70 3.40 -16.08
C ASP A 598 -43.59 2.16 -15.86
N GLY A 599 -44.09 1.61 -16.97
CA GLY A 599 -44.98 0.46 -16.94
C GLY A 599 -45.50 0.11 -18.33
N ALA A 600 -45.93 -1.13 -18.51
CA ALA A 600 -46.49 -1.61 -19.78
C ALA A 600 -47.73 -2.49 -19.55
N ASN A 601 -48.38 -2.88 -20.63
CA ASN A 601 -49.43 -3.90 -20.56
C ASN A 601 -48.86 -5.19 -19.95
N ALA A 602 -49.60 -5.82 -19.04
CA ALA A 602 -49.21 -7.04 -18.35
C ALA A 602 -48.85 -8.21 -19.30
N SER A 603 -49.42 -8.23 -20.52
CA SER A 603 -49.11 -9.23 -21.54
C SER A 603 -47.87 -8.90 -22.39
N ASN A 604 -47.33 -7.68 -22.30
CA ASN A 604 -46.17 -7.29 -23.09
C ASN A 604 -44.94 -8.11 -22.70
N ARG A 605 -44.14 -8.44 -23.71
CA ARG A 605 -42.88 -9.17 -23.57
C ARG A 605 -41.84 -8.50 -24.46
N THR A 606 -40.71 -8.10 -23.89
CA THR A 606 -39.60 -7.52 -24.65
C THR A 606 -38.27 -8.11 -24.20
N SER A 607 -37.24 -7.91 -25.01
CA SER A 607 -35.85 -8.28 -24.71
C SER A 607 -35.19 -7.44 -23.61
N SER A 608 -35.95 -6.59 -22.92
CA SER A 608 -35.48 -5.69 -21.87
C SER A 608 -36.35 -5.75 -20.61
N GLN A 609 -37.27 -6.70 -20.52
CA GLN A 609 -38.18 -6.92 -19.40
C GLN A 609 -37.88 -8.27 -18.75
N GLY A 610 -37.66 -8.24 -17.44
CA GLY A 610 -37.42 -9.39 -16.58
C GLY A 610 -38.14 -9.25 -15.25
N LEU A 611 -37.59 -9.84 -14.20
CA LEU A 611 -38.22 -9.90 -12.89
C LEU A 611 -37.20 -10.10 -11.76
N ARG A 612 -37.60 -9.67 -10.57
CA ARG A 612 -36.94 -9.93 -9.30
C ARG A 612 -37.96 -10.49 -8.31
N LEU A 613 -37.51 -11.40 -7.46
CA LEU A 613 -38.37 -12.05 -6.48
C LEU A 613 -38.37 -11.31 -5.14
N ALA A 614 -39.52 -11.33 -4.50
CA ALA A 614 -39.72 -10.90 -3.12
C ALA A 614 -40.46 -11.98 -2.30
N LEU A 615 -40.37 -11.89 -0.98
CA LEU A 615 -41.16 -12.64 0.00
C LEU A 615 -41.57 -11.72 1.14
N ASN A 616 -42.71 -11.98 1.74
CA ASN A 616 -43.04 -11.37 3.02
C ASN A 616 -42.08 -11.89 4.10
N SER A 617 -41.54 -11.01 4.94
CA SER A 617 -40.82 -11.47 6.12
C SER A 617 -41.84 -11.99 7.13
N PRO A 618 -41.60 -13.14 7.78
CA PRO A 618 -42.48 -13.59 8.85
C PRO A 618 -42.53 -12.49 9.91
N SER A 619 -43.73 -12.00 10.23
CA SER A 619 -43.91 -10.99 11.25
C SER A 619 -43.31 -11.50 12.56
N ASP A 620 -42.37 -10.73 13.11
CA ASP A 620 -41.93 -10.95 14.48
C ASP A 620 -43.19 -10.85 15.36
N PRO A 621 -43.55 -11.86 16.17
CA PRO A 621 -44.80 -11.88 16.94
C PRO A 621 -44.99 -10.71 17.92
N GLN A 622 -44.09 -9.73 17.95
CA GLN A 622 -44.14 -8.53 18.78
C GLN A 622 -44.53 -7.23 18.06
N SER A 623 -44.71 -7.19 16.73
CA SER A 623 -45.23 -5.98 16.08
C SER A 623 -46.76 -5.90 16.17
N PRO A 624 -47.33 -4.73 16.56
CA PRO A 624 -48.77 -4.61 16.80
C PRO A 624 -49.54 -4.85 15.51
N LYS A 625 -50.57 -5.69 15.62
CA LYS A 625 -51.52 -6.00 14.55
C LYS A 625 -51.99 -4.70 13.89
N SER A 626 -51.84 -4.65 12.57
CA SER A 626 -52.35 -3.59 11.69
C SER A 626 -53.79 -3.23 12.06
N VAL A 627 -54.04 -1.93 12.21
CA VAL A 627 -55.38 -1.35 12.30
C VAL A 627 -56.08 -1.58 10.95
N GLU A 628 -57.32 -2.09 11.03
CA GLU A 628 -58.23 -2.38 9.92
C GLU A 628 -58.52 -1.21 8.97
#